data_AF-A0AAN7WTX5-F1
#
_entry.id   AF-A0AAN7WTX5-F1
#
_cell.length_a   1.000
_cell.length_b   1.000
_cell.length_c   1.000
_cell.angle_alpha   90.00
_cell.angle_beta   90.00
_cell.angle_gamma   90.00
#
_symmetry.space_group_name_H-M   'P 1'
#
loop_
_entity.id
_entity.type
_entity.pdbx_description
1 polymer ?
#
loop_
_entity_poly.entity_id
_entity_poly.type
_entity_poly.pdbx_seq_one_letter_code
_entity_poly.pdbx_strand_id
1 'polypeptide(L)'
;MSALYNQVTPLALGKLKSKSPNSENNKKKNKNSKEISSQLTAQEDPYDPLQTMIGDSLIEAEKRKRRAERFQVKSRRETKRIKNTFDPLQEQEDFSNLNAIGTKSHAYDQSKTIIGKCTTLEKRYLRLTSEPNPEFVRPLPILNKAFKFIMGRYARHEVNYTYICDQLKSIRQDMRVQMIENKFTMKVYQTHARLALENGDLGEFNQCQSRLFILYSKPDLKKTSYSEFVSYLILYFILTENFESITSWRLKLIQEDIQTFQEQRVQKSFQLSQNVLLGDYSNSLSIAKSINGVATNLVSPVIERERLKALMIICQSYNQLNIKYMVQLFRFHDQLELITYLKEKQLDSYIAVKNPNTDTEFRYLDTKNCKQKMKQIYDNSRKVDIKGQI
;
A
#
# COMPACT_ATOMS: atom_id res chain seq x y z
N MET A 1 -29.11 -25.99 34.70
CA MET A 1 -28.64 -26.67 35.93
C MET A 1 -27.25 -26.16 36.27
N SER A 2 -27.09 -25.62 37.49
CA SER A 2 -25.85 -25.58 38.29
C SER A 2 -24.60 -24.91 37.67
N ALA A 3 -24.32 -23.63 37.93
CA ALA A 3 -23.65 -23.08 39.13
C ALA A 3 -22.13 -23.37 39.17
N LEU A 4 -21.31 -22.33 39.04
CA LEU A 4 -20.37 -21.85 40.09
C LEU A 4 -19.53 -20.68 39.56
N TYR A 5 -19.90 -19.50 40.05
CA TYR A 5 -19.18 -18.23 39.96
C TYR A 5 -18.57 -17.98 41.35
N ASN A 6 -17.26 -17.72 41.41
CA ASN A 6 -16.47 -17.07 42.50
C ASN A 6 -15.00 -17.44 42.25
N GLN A 7 -13.96 -16.64 42.45
CA GLN A 7 -13.74 -15.28 42.94
C GLN A 7 -12.23 -15.05 42.67
N VAL A 8 -11.82 -13.94 42.06
CA VAL A 8 -10.47 -13.37 42.29
C VAL A 8 -10.61 -11.85 42.36
N THR A 9 -10.16 -11.33 43.49
CA THR A 9 -10.18 -9.94 43.94
C THR A 9 -9.24 -9.01 43.16
N PRO A 10 -9.55 -7.71 43.01
CA PRO A 10 -8.63 -6.74 42.40
C PRO A 10 -7.66 -6.13 43.42
N LEU A 11 -6.36 -6.23 43.13
CA LEU A 11 -5.29 -5.57 43.88
C LEU A 11 -5.30 -4.05 43.67
N ALA A 12 -5.12 -3.33 44.77
CA ALA A 12 -5.16 -1.88 44.89
C ALA A 12 -4.02 -1.15 44.17
N LEU A 13 -4.37 -0.09 43.43
CA LEU A 13 -3.45 0.88 42.82
C LEU A 13 -2.91 1.86 43.86
N GLY A 14 -1.63 1.73 44.20
CA GLY A 14 -0.86 2.67 45.00
C GLY A 14 -0.42 3.90 44.20
N LYS A 15 -0.72 5.09 44.74
CA LYS A 15 -0.32 6.41 44.21
C LYS A 15 1.20 6.61 44.29
N LEU A 16 1.85 6.88 43.16
CA LEU A 16 3.23 7.36 43.11
C LEU A 16 3.26 8.86 42.74
N LYS A 17 3.74 9.68 43.68
CA LYS A 17 4.04 11.12 43.51
C LYS A 17 5.37 11.26 42.78
N SER A 18 5.40 11.93 41.63
CA SER A 18 6.64 12.37 40.97
C SER A 18 6.97 13.81 41.34
N LYS A 19 8.09 14.01 42.02
CA LYS A 19 8.74 15.31 42.27
C LYS A 19 9.45 15.78 41.00
N SER A 20 9.23 17.04 40.63
CA SER A 20 9.98 17.79 39.62
C SER A 20 11.25 18.43 40.21
N PRO A 21 12.38 18.48 39.50
CA PRO A 21 13.46 19.40 39.82
C PRO A 21 13.49 20.61 38.86
N ASN A 22 13.75 21.77 39.47
CA ASN A 22 14.11 23.05 38.88
C ASN A 22 15.31 22.94 37.93
N SER A 23 15.34 23.78 36.89
CA SER A 23 16.61 24.29 36.34
C SER A 23 16.45 25.77 35.94
N GLU A 24 17.27 26.58 36.58
CA GLU A 24 17.42 28.02 36.42
C GLU A 24 18.06 28.43 35.08
N ASN A 25 17.75 29.68 34.70
CA ASN A 25 18.60 30.68 34.04
C ASN A 25 19.74 30.24 33.10
N ASN A 26 19.67 30.70 31.84
CA ASN A 26 20.69 31.65 31.38
C ASN A 26 20.25 32.45 30.13
N LYS A 27 20.19 33.78 30.33
CA LYS A 27 20.11 34.81 29.29
C LYS A 27 21.50 34.95 28.64
N LYS A 28 21.58 34.91 27.31
CA LYS A 28 22.60 35.67 26.56
C LYS A 28 21.97 36.39 25.38
N LYS A 29 21.91 37.71 25.53
CA LYS A 29 21.81 38.70 24.45
C LYS A 29 23.05 38.57 23.56
N ASN A 30 22.89 38.76 22.26
CA ASN A 30 23.82 39.65 21.57
C ASN A 30 23.12 40.44 20.45
N LYS A 31 23.34 41.75 20.51
CA LYS A 31 22.95 42.80 19.58
C LYS A 31 24.03 42.92 18.49
N ASN A 32 23.65 43.41 17.31
CA ASN A 32 24.35 44.43 16.50
C ASN A 32 23.43 44.76 15.30
N SER A 33 22.71 45.90 15.28
CA SER A 33 23.11 47.29 14.90
C SER A 33 23.27 47.48 13.38
N LYS A 34 22.28 48.12 12.73
CA LYS A 34 22.23 49.53 12.26
C LYS A 34 22.75 49.68 10.81
N GLU A 35 21.88 49.94 9.85
CA GLU A 35 21.49 51.28 9.31
C GLU A 35 22.62 51.99 8.57
N ILE A 36 22.51 52.13 7.24
CA ILE A 36 22.89 53.34 6.50
C ILE A 36 21.91 53.52 5.33
N SER A 37 21.18 54.63 5.35
CA SER A 37 20.52 55.27 4.21
C SER A 37 21.45 56.37 3.68
N SER A 38 21.55 56.53 2.36
CA SER A 38 21.86 57.82 1.75
C SER A 38 21.32 57.86 0.32
N GLN A 39 20.69 58.99 0.01
CA GLN A 39 20.11 59.38 -1.28
C GLN A 39 21.22 59.89 -2.20
N LEU A 40 21.12 59.63 -3.51
CA LEU A 40 21.62 60.51 -4.58
C LEU A 40 20.78 60.29 -5.85
N THR A 41 20.48 61.40 -6.51
CA THR A 41 19.52 61.61 -7.60
C THR A 41 20.13 61.51 -9.01
N ALA A 42 19.32 61.02 -9.95
CA ALA A 42 19.23 61.30 -11.40
C ALA A 42 20.34 60.84 -12.37
N GLN A 43 20.02 59.90 -13.27
CA GLN A 43 19.76 60.11 -14.71
C GLN A 43 19.48 58.77 -15.44
N GLU A 44 18.65 58.81 -16.47
CA GLU A 44 18.01 57.70 -17.19
C GLU A 44 18.88 57.06 -18.31
N ASP A 45 18.87 55.71 -18.34
CA ASP A 45 18.94 54.74 -19.47
C ASP A 45 20.15 54.67 -20.44
N PRO A 46 20.41 53.50 -21.13
CA PRO A 46 19.63 52.24 -21.18
C PRO A 46 20.42 50.92 -21.01
N TYR A 47 19.75 49.90 -20.47
CA TYR A 47 19.94 48.46 -20.73
C TYR A 47 21.38 47.87 -20.63
N ASP A 48 21.83 47.55 -19.41
CA ASP A 48 22.99 46.66 -19.17
C ASP A 48 22.51 45.21 -18.88
N PRO A 49 22.70 44.25 -19.82
CA PRO A 49 22.29 42.86 -19.66
C PRO A 49 22.95 42.11 -18.49
N LEU A 50 24.10 42.58 -17.97
CA LEU A 50 24.75 41.93 -16.82
C LEU A 50 24.05 42.23 -15.50
N GLN A 51 23.44 43.42 -15.36
CA GLN A 51 22.81 43.84 -14.12
C GLN A 51 21.45 43.16 -13.91
N THR A 52 20.73 42.85 -15.00
CA THR A 52 19.50 42.05 -14.99
C THR A 52 19.76 40.60 -14.59
N MET A 53 20.87 39.99 -15.05
CA MET A 53 21.23 38.61 -14.70
C MET A 53 21.63 38.44 -13.22
N ILE A 54 22.29 39.43 -12.62
CA ILE A 54 22.63 39.42 -11.19
C ILE A 54 21.37 39.66 -10.34
N GLY A 55 20.47 40.55 -10.77
CA GLY A 55 19.18 40.78 -10.13
C GLY A 55 18.29 39.53 -10.13
N ASP A 56 18.18 38.84 -11.27
CA ASP A 56 17.41 37.60 -11.38
C ASP A 56 18.02 36.46 -10.58
N SER A 57 19.34 36.34 -10.53
CA SER A 57 20.06 35.35 -9.72
C SER A 57 19.83 35.57 -8.21
N LEU A 58 19.85 36.83 -7.75
CA LEU A 58 19.57 37.18 -6.37
C LEU A 58 18.10 36.95 -6.00
N ILE A 59 17.16 37.25 -6.92
CA ILE A 59 15.73 36.96 -6.75
C ILE A 59 15.48 35.43 -6.72
N GLU A 60 16.20 34.65 -7.54
CA GLU A 60 16.14 33.18 -7.53
C GLU A 60 16.72 32.61 -6.24
N ALA A 61 17.84 33.15 -5.75
CA ALA A 61 18.47 32.78 -4.49
C ALA A 61 17.56 33.08 -3.30
N GLU A 62 16.90 34.25 -3.30
CA GLU A 62 15.92 34.64 -2.28
C GLU A 62 14.67 33.74 -2.35
N LYS A 63 14.21 33.36 -3.56
CA LYS A 63 13.13 32.38 -3.75
C LYS A 63 13.54 30.97 -3.29
N ARG A 64 14.78 30.53 -3.51
CA ARG A 64 15.33 29.25 -3.00
C ARG A 64 15.44 29.27 -1.49
N LYS A 65 15.91 30.36 -0.90
CA LYS A 65 15.98 30.57 0.55
C LYS A 65 14.58 30.54 1.19
N ARG A 66 13.61 31.25 0.61
CA ARG A 66 12.19 31.17 1.03
C ARG A 66 11.55 29.80 0.81
N ARG A 67 12.05 28.97 -0.12
CA ARG A 67 11.63 27.55 -0.24
C ARG A 67 12.25 26.69 0.87
N ALA A 68 13.52 26.89 1.19
CA ALA A 68 14.21 26.20 2.29
C ALA A 68 13.61 26.55 3.66
N GLU A 69 13.22 27.80 3.88
CA GLU A 69 12.57 28.27 5.12
C GLU A 69 11.19 27.63 5.36
N ARG A 70 10.46 27.24 4.30
CA ARG A 70 9.19 26.49 4.44
C ARG A 70 9.39 25.11 5.07
N PHE A 71 10.56 24.50 4.88
CA PHE A 71 10.91 23.23 5.52
C PHE A 71 11.38 23.40 6.96
N GLN A 72 11.90 24.58 7.34
CA GLN A 72 12.30 24.87 8.73
C GLN A 72 11.11 25.21 9.63
N VAL A 73 10.05 25.85 9.12
CA VAL A 73 8.86 26.21 9.94
C VAL A 73 8.08 24.97 10.43
N LYS A 74 8.22 23.81 9.76
CA LYS A 74 7.65 22.53 10.25
C LYS A 74 8.38 21.95 11.48
N SER A 75 9.57 22.44 11.83
CA SER A 75 10.35 21.96 12.99
C SER A 75 9.88 22.54 14.33
N ARG A 76 8.95 23.51 14.36
CA ARG A 76 8.59 24.25 15.58
C ARG A 76 7.13 24.11 16.03
N ARG A 77 6.40 23.13 15.50
CA ARG A 77 5.11 22.69 16.06
C ARG A 77 5.35 21.39 16.83
N GLU A 78 4.84 21.36 18.06
CA GLU A 78 4.95 20.28 19.05
C GLU A 78 5.06 18.89 18.42
N THR A 79 6.08 18.15 18.84
CA THR A 79 6.27 16.71 18.58
C THR A 79 5.11 15.92 19.19
N LYS A 80 3.95 15.91 18.52
CA LYS A 80 3.05 14.76 18.59
C LYS A 80 3.77 13.63 17.87
N ARG A 81 4.12 12.58 18.63
CA ARG A 81 4.61 11.31 18.07
C ARG A 81 3.66 10.88 16.95
N ILE A 82 4.10 11.04 15.70
CA ILE A 82 3.44 10.45 14.55
C ILE A 82 3.61 8.95 14.73
N LYS A 83 2.55 8.25 15.13
CA LYS A 83 2.49 6.80 14.96
C LYS A 83 2.52 6.56 13.45
N ASN A 84 3.61 6.01 12.94
CA ASN A 84 3.68 5.48 11.58
C ASN A 84 2.87 4.17 11.51
N THR A 85 1.58 4.21 11.82
CA THR A 85 0.64 3.16 11.46
C THR A 85 0.16 3.51 10.07
N PHE A 86 0.76 2.89 9.06
CA PHE A 86 0.27 2.93 7.69
C PHE A 86 -1.18 2.44 7.67
N ASP A 87 -2.14 3.35 7.47
CA ASP A 87 -3.54 3.01 7.23
C ASP A 87 -3.77 3.05 5.71
N PRO A 88 -3.95 1.91 5.04
CA PRO A 88 -4.20 1.85 3.60
C PRO A 88 -5.45 2.63 3.20
N LEU A 89 -6.41 2.82 4.11
CA LEU A 89 -7.61 3.60 3.86
C LEU A 89 -7.36 5.12 3.81
N GLN A 90 -6.17 5.58 4.26
CA GLN A 90 -5.75 6.98 4.23
C GLN A 90 -4.86 7.36 3.04
N GLU A 91 -4.39 6.41 2.22
CA GLU A 91 -3.77 6.71 0.92
C GLU A 91 -4.85 7.16 -0.08
N GLN A 92 -5.36 8.37 0.13
CA GLN A 92 -6.11 9.08 -0.88
C GLN A 92 -5.11 9.58 -1.92
N GLU A 93 -5.41 9.41 -3.21
CA GLU A 93 -5.00 10.45 -4.18
C GLU A 93 -5.57 11.76 -3.62
N ASP A 94 -4.72 12.59 -3.02
CA ASP A 94 -5.09 13.84 -2.35
C ASP A 94 -5.45 14.89 -3.41
N PHE A 95 -6.63 14.74 -4.02
CA PHE A 95 -7.26 15.81 -4.80
C PHE A 95 -7.91 16.88 -3.90
N SER A 96 -7.98 16.64 -2.58
CA SER A 96 -8.31 17.67 -1.58
C SER A 96 -7.30 18.83 -1.63
N ASN A 97 -6.08 18.58 -2.11
CA ASN A 97 -5.04 19.56 -2.33
C ASN A 97 -4.81 19.96 -3.80
N LEU A 98 -5.86 20.03 -4.62
CA LEU A 98 -5.81 20.85 -5.85
C LEU A 98 -5.36 22.31 -5.54
N ASN A 99 -5.66 22.77 -4.33
CA ASN A 99 -5.28 24.09 -3.82
C ASN A 99 -3.85 24.18 -3.25
N ALA A 100 -3.12 23.07 -3.09
CA ALA A 100 -1.73 23.11 -2.62
C ALA A 100 -0.73 23.38 -3.75
N ILE A 101 -1.15 23.21 -5.01
CA ILE A 101 -0.30 23.35 -6.20
C ILE A 101 -0.56 24.70 -6.91
N GLY A 102 -1.72 25.31 -6.72
CA GLY A 102 -2.10 26.58 -7.34
C GLY A 102 -1.43 27.81 -6.70
N THR A 103 -0.92 28.72 -7.53
CA THR A 103 -0.80 30.14 -7.17
C THR A 103 -2.17 30.65 -6.71
N LYS A 104 -2.18 31.51 -5.69
CA LYS A 104 -3.35 31.95 -4.89
C LYS A 104 -4.47 32.69 -5.65
N SER A 105 -4.97 32.21 -6.78
CA SER A 105 -6.06 32.86 -7.52
C SER A 105 -7.37 32.08 -7.57
N HIS A 106 -7.39 30.74 -7.52
CA HIS A 106 -8.65 29.99 -7.53
C HIS A 106 -8.59 28.76 -6.63
N ALA A 107 -9.26 28.83 -5.48
CA ALA A 107 -9.50 27.64 -4.65
C ALA A 107 -10.59 26.79 -5.33
N TYR A 108 -10.29 25.53 -5.64
CA TYR A 108 -11.27 24.55 -6.09
C TYR A 108 -12.40 24.46 -5.07
N ASP A 109 -13.57 24.93 -5.49
CA ASP A 109 -14.79 24.92 -4.68
C ASP A 109 -15.47 23.56 -4.82
N GLN A 110 -15.30 22.72 -3.80
CA GLN A 110 -15.94 21.39 -3.73
C GLN A 110 -17.47 21.46 -3.75
N SER A 111 -18.08 22.63 -3.53
CA SER A 111 -19.54 22.79 -3.55
C SER A 111 -20.12 22.98 -4.96
N LYS A 112 -19.28 23.25 -5.97
CA LYS A 112 -19.73 23.41 -7.36
C LYS A 112 -19.66 22.08 -8.11
N THR A 113 -20.83 21.54 -8.43
CA THR A 113 -20.94 20.36 -9.29
C THR A 113 -20.57 20.74 -10.72
N ILE A 114 -19.39 20.31 -11.17
CA ILE A 114 -18.99 20.42 -12.56
C ILE A 114 -19.68 19.31 -13.34
N ILE A 115 -20.32 19.65 -14.46
CA ILE A 115 -20.86 18.68 -15.42
C ILE A 115 -19.98 18.71 -16.66
N GLY A 116 -19.35 17.58 -16.97
CA GLY A 116 -18.46 17.46 -18.12
C GLY A 116 -19.20 17.56 -19.46
N LYS A 117 -18.50 18.00 -20.51
CA LYS A 117 -19.02 18.08 -21.88
C LYS A 117 -18.20 17.28 -22.90
N CYS A 118 -17.09 16.69 -22.48
CA CYS A 118 -16.22 15.90 -23.35
C CYS A 118 -16.95 14.65 -23.87
N THR A 119 -16.96 14.46 -25.20
CA THR A 119 -17.57 13.30 -25.86
C THR A 119 -16.55 12.24 -26.28
N THR A 120 -15.25 12.52 -26.14
CA THR A 120 -14.16 11.61 -26.49
C THR A 120 -14.22 10.34 -25.64
N LEU A 121 -14.16 9.15 -26.25
CA LEU A 121 -14.22 7.88 -25.52
C LEU A 121 -12.87 7.51 -24.90
N GLU A 122 -11.79 7.65 -25.68
CA GLU A 122 -10.42 7.39 -25.26
C GLU A 122 -9.75 8.70 -24.82
N LYS A 123 -9.32 8.78 -23.57
CA LYS A 123 -8.74 10.00 -23.00
C LYS A 123 -7.59 9.61 -22.08
N ARG A 124 -6.38 10.13 -22.34
CA ARG A 124 -5.21 9.89 -21.46
C ARG A 124 -5.45 10.45 -20.06
N TYR A 125 -4.93 9.77 -19.04
CA TYR A 125 -4.95 10.30 -17.68
C TYR A 125 -3.93 11.42 -17.54
N LEU A 126 -4.39 12.58 -17.06
CA LEU A 126 -3.55 13.73 -16.76
C LEU A 126 -3.85 14.19 -15.34
N ARG A 127 -2.83 14.23 -14.49
CA ARG A 127 -3.00 14.72 -13.12
C ARG A 127 -3.44 16.17 -13.15
N LEU A 128 -4.54 16.48 -12.44
CA LEU A 128 -5.05 17.84 -12.35
C LEU A 128 -4.09 18.70 -11.51
N THR A 129 -3.66 19.83 -12.06
CA THR A 129 -2.82 20.83 -11.41
C THR A 129 -3.51 22.19 -11.26
N SER A 130 -4.74 22.30 -11.77
CA SER A 130 -5.57 23.50 -11.80
C SER A 130 -7.05 23.11 -11.71
N GLU A 131 -7.92 24.13 -11.69
CA GLU A 131 -9.37 23.92 -11.77
C GLU A 131 -9.73 23.11 -13.05
N PRO A 132 -10.55 22.06 -12.93
CA PRO A 132 -10.87 21.21 -14.06
C PRO A 132 -11.83 21.90 -15.03
N ASN A 133 -11.42 22.00 -16.30
CA ASN A 133 -12.25 22.57 -17.36
C ASN A 133 -13.32 21.54 -17.82
N PRO A 134 -14.63 21.88 -17.79
CA PRO A 134 -15.72 20.99 -18.20
C PRO A 134 -15.58 20.39 -19.61
N GLU A 135 -14.97 21.11 -20.56
CA GLU A 135 -14.77 20.65 -21.94
C GLU A 135 -13.85 19.42 -22.04
N PHE A 136 -13.01 19.18 -21.02
CA PHE A 136 -12.13 18.02 -20.96
C PHE A 136 -12.66 16.90 -20.06
N VAL A 137 -13.81 17.05 -19.41
CA VAL A 137 -14.37 16.04 -18.48
C VAL A 137 -15.53 15.34 -19.17
N ARG A 138 -15.57 13.99 -19.16
CA ARG A 138 -16.67 13.23 -19.80
C ARG A 138 -17.89 13.15 -18.89
N PRO A 139 -19.11 13.49 -19.33
CA PRO A 139 -20.32 13.28 -18.52
C PRO A 139 -20.69 11.80 -18.38
N LEU A 140 -21.56 11.49 -17.42
CA LEU A 140 -21.95 10.11 -17.07
C LEU A 140 -22.36 9.22 -18.28
N PRO A 141 -23.17 9.67 -19.26
CA PRO A 141 -23.51 8.85 -20.41
C PRO A 141 -22.29 8.48 -21.26
N ILE A 142 -21.34 9.41 -21.43
CA ILE A 142 -20.10 9.20 -22.17
C ILE A 142 -19.15 8.31 -21.38
N LEU A 143 -19.04 8.49 -20.05
CA LEU A 143 -18.26 7.59 -19.19
C LEU A 143 -18.72 6.13 -19.29
N ASN A 144 -20.04 5.90 -19.35
CA ASN A 144 -20.59 4.56 -19.55
C ASN A 144 -20.20 3.98 -20.93
N LYS A 145 -20.27 4.78 -21.99
CA LYS A 145 -19.85 4.38 -23.35
C LYS A 145 -18.34 4.10 -23.40
N ALA A 146 -17.54 4.99 -22.83
CA ALA A 146 -16.08 4.88 -22.76
C ALA A 146 -15.67 3.60 -22.03
N PHE A 147 -16.22 3.36 -20.84
CA PHE A 147 -15.93 2.15 -20.07
C PHE A 147 -16.27 0.88 -20.85
N LYS A 148 -17.45 0.80 -21.50
CA LYS A 148 -17.82 -0.35 -22.33
C LYS A 148 -16.88 -0.53 -23.52
N PHE A 149 -16.54 0.55 -24.21
CA PHE A 149 -15.64 0.54 -25.35
C PHE A 149 -14.25 0.02 -24.97
N ILE A 150 -13.65 0.61 -23.93
CA ILE A 150 -12.30 0.28 -23.45
C ILE A 150 -12.22 -1.17 -22.93
N MET A 151 -13.21 -1.61 -22.13
CA MET A 151 -13.27 -3.00 -21.66
C MET A 151 -13.46 -3.99 -22.80
N GLY A 152 -14.20 -3.62 -23.86
CA GLY A 152 -14.37 -4.45 -25.04
C GLY A 152 -13.06 -4.65 -25.82
N ARG A 153 -12.24 -3.61 -25.95
CA ARG A 153 -10.91 -3.70 -26.58
C ARG A 153 -9.96 -4.58 -25.79
N TYR A 154 -9.96 -4.46 -24.46
CA TYR A 154 -9.16 -5.32 -23.58
C TYR A 154 -9.55 -6.79 -23.71
N ALA A 155 -10.87 -7.08 -23.69
CA ALA A 155 -11.38 -8.43 -23.81
C ALA A 155 -11.05 -9.10 -25.15
N ARG A 156 -10.83 -8.31 -26.22
CA ARG A 156 -10.37 -8.80 -27.53
C ARG A 156 -8.84 -8.82 -27.68
N HIS A 157 -8.10 -8.57 -26.60
CA HIS A 157 -6.64 -8.51 -26.59
C HIS A 157 -6.04 -7.49 -27.58
N GLU A 158 -6.77 -6.43 -27.94
CA GLU A 158 -6.29 -5.36 -28.83
C GLU A 158 -5.34 -4.38 -28.12
N VAL A 159 -5.40 -4.34 -26.79
CA VAL A 159 -4.69 -3.37 -25.94
C VAL A 159 -4.14 -4.06 -24.70
N ASN A 160 -3.05 -3.52 -24.16
CA ASN A 160 -2.36 -4.06 -22.99
C ASN A 160 -2.85 -3.41 -21.68
N TYR A 161 -2.37 -3.94 -20.54
CA TYR A 161 -2.69 -3.42 -19.22
C TYR A 161 -2.30 -1.95 -19.03
N THR A 162 -1.12 -1.53 -19.52
CA THR A 162 -0.66 -0.14 -19.39
C THR A 162 -1.67 0.85 -19.98
N TYR A 163 -2.21 0.55 -21.16
CA TYR A 163 -3.26 1.35 -21.78
C TYR A 163 -4.55 1.33 -20.95
N ILE A 164 -4.99 0.16 -20.48
CA ILE A 164 -6.23 0.05 -19.70
C ILE A 164 -6.14 0.75 -18.35
N CYS A 165 -5.00 0.65 -17.68
CA CYS A 165 -4.74 1.35 -16.43
C CYS A 165 -4.83 2.87 -16.61
N ASP A 166 -4.20 3.42 -17.65
CA ASP A 166 -4.31 4.84 -18.02
C ASP A 166 -5.77 5.27 -18.31
N GLN A 167 -6.49 4.48 -19.11
CA GLN A 167 -7.88 4.79 -19.45
C GLN A 167 -8.83 4.72 -18.24
N LEU A 168 -8.67 3.73 -17.36
CA LEU A 168 -9.47 3.60 -16.15
C LEU A 168 -9.11 4.65 -15.10
N LYS A 169 -7.84 5.08 -15.00
CA LYS A 169 -7.45 6.27 -14.23
C LYS A 169 -8.19 7.51 -14.70
N SER A 170 -8.19 7.75 -16.01
CA SER A 170 -8.89 8.87 -16.64
C SER A 170 -10.41 8.84 -16.38
N ILE A 171 -11.06 7.68 -16.48
CA ILE A 171 -12.50 7.52 -16.17
C ILE A 171 -12.78 7.79 -14.68
N ARG A 172 -11.97 7.22 -13.77
CA ARG A 172 -12.11 7.44 -12.32
C ARG A 172 -11.93 8.91 -11.94
N GLN A 173 -10.98 9.59 -12.57
CA GLN A 173 -10.74 11.02 -12.37
C GLN A 173 -11.94 11.85 -12.81
N ASP A 174 -12.48 11.60 -14.01
CA ASP A 174 -13.66 12.33 -14.50
C ASP A 174 -14.89 12.12 -13.59
N MET A 175 -15.09 10.90 -13.06
CA MET A 175 -16.14 10.65 -12.08
C MET A 175 -15.90 11.41 -10.77
N ARG A 176 -14.64 11.49 -10.32
CA ARG A 176 -14.28 12.18 -9.07
C ARG A 176 -14.47 13.68 -9.16
N VAL A 177 -14.06 14.30 -10.26
CA VAL A 177 -14.24 15.74 -10.53
C VAL A 177 -15.72 16.13 -10.49
N GLN A 178 -16.59 15.28 -11.04
CA GLN A 178 -18.04 15.52 -11.10
C GLN A 178 -18.77 15.01 -9.86
N MET A 179 -18.05 14.49 -8.85
CA MET A 179 -18.62 13.87 -7.64
C MET A 179 -19.66 12.77 -7.92
N ILE A 180 -19.47 12.01 -8.99
CA ILE A 180 -20.37 10.92 -9.38
C ILE A 180 -20.06 9.69 -8.50
N GLU A 181 -20.97 9.37 -7.59
CA GLU A 181 -20.83 8.27 -6.64
C GLU A 181 -22.07 7.36 -6.70
N ASN A 182 -22.16 6.54 -7.75
CA ASN A 182 -23.28 5.65 -7.99
C ASN A 182 -22.85 4.20 -8.24
N LYS A 183 -23.80 3.33 -8.62
CA LYS A 183 -23.52 1.92 -8.95
C LYS A 183 -22.48 1.75 -10.07
N PHE A 184 -22.45 2.67 -11.04
CA PHE A 184 -21.45 2.66 -12.11
C PHE A 184 -20.06 3.01 -11.56
N THR A 185 -19.95 4.02 -10.69
CA THR A 185 -18.68 4.35 -10.02
C THR A 185 -18.10 3.14 -9.30
N MET A 186 -18.91 2.46 -8.47
CA MET A 186 -18.49 1.24 -7.79
C MET A 186 -18.03 0.16 -8.78
N LYS A 187 -18.78 -0.08 -9.85
CA LYS A 187 -18.41 -1.06 -10.89
C LYS A 187 -17.05 -0.75 -11.53
N VAL A 188 -16.77 0.51 -11.87
CA VAL A 188 -15.49 0.93 -12.46
C VAL A 188 -14.34 0.67 -11.49
N TYR A 189 -14.48 1.08 -10.22
CA TYR A 189 -13.43 0.86 -9.21
C TYR A 189 -13.20 -0.63 -8.93
N GLN A 190 -14.26 -1.43 -8.82
CA GLN A 190 -14.13 -2.89 -8.63
C GLN A 190 -13.44 -3.55 -9.82
N THR A 191 -13.80 -3.17 -11.04
CA THR A 191 -13.18 -3.71 -12.26
C THR A 191 -11.70 -3.35 -12.31
N HIS A 192 -11.37 -2.09 -12.04
CA HIS A 192 -9.98 -1.65 -12.08
C HIS A 192 -9.14 -2.30 -10.98
N ALA A 193 -9.67 -2.44 -9.76
CA ALA A 193 -8.98 -3.13 -8.69
C ALA A 193 -8.65 -4.58 -9.03
N ARG A 194 -9.58 -5.31 -9.66
CA ARG A 194 -9.35 -6.70 -10.09
C ARG A 194 -8.27 -6.78 -11.17
N LEU A 195 -8.35 -5.91 -12.18
CA LEU A 195 -7.34 -5.83 -13.25
C LEU A 195 -5.96 -5.46 -12.70
N ALA A 196 -5.89 -4.56 -11.73
CA ALA A 196 -4.63 -4.19 -11.07
C ALA A 196 -4.02 -5.40 -10.34
N LEU A 197 -4.82 -6.15 -9.59
CA LEU A 197 -4.36 -7.39 -8.97
C LEU A 197 -3.92 -8.42 -10.00
N GLU A 198 -4.67 -8.63 -11.09
CA GLU A 198 -4.32 -9.54 -12.19
C GLU A 198 -2.95 -9.22 -12.81
N ASN A 199 -2.54 -7.95 -12.79
CA ASN A 199 -1.29 -7.47 -13.37
C ASN A 199 -0.21 -7.13 -12.31
N GLY A 200 -0.41 -7.49 -11.04
CA GLY A 200 0.56 -7.25 -9.97
C GLY A 200 0.73 -5.78 -9.56
N ASP A 201 -0.15 -4.87 -9.98
CA ASP A 201 -0.10 -3.45 -9.64
C ASP A 201 -0.79 -3.21 -8.28
N LEU A 202 -0.05 -3.50 -7.20
CA LEU A 202 -0.52 -3.33 -5.82
C LEU A 202 -0.83 -1.86 -5.49
N GLY A 203 -0.11 -0.92 -6.09
CA GLY A 203 -0.32 0.51 -5.87
C GLY A 203 -1.67 0.98 -6.41
N GLU A 204 -2.03 0.60 -7.64
CA GLU A 204 -3.35 0.92 -8.20
C GLU A 204 -4.48 0.15 -7.54
N PHE A 205 -4.23 -1.09 -7.16
CA PHE A 205 -5.18 -1.86 -6.37
C PHE A 205 -5.50 -1.16 -5.05
N ASN A 206 -4.49 -0.73 -4.28
CA ASN A 206 -4.69 -0.06 -2.99
C ASN A 206 -5.51 1.22 -3.16
N GLN A 207 -5.16 2.06 -4.14
CA GLN A 207 -5.93 3.27 -4.46
C GLN A 207 -7.40 2.98 -4.79
N CYS A 208 -7.67 1.93 -5.58
CA CYS A 208 -9.05 1.52 -5.86
C CYS A 208 -9.76 1.04 -4.59
N GLN A 209 -9.08 0.23 -3.78
CA GLN A 209 -9.61 -0.38 -2.58
C GLN A 209 -10.03 0.68 -1.55
N SER A 210 -9.17 1.66 -1.25
CA SER A 210 -9.48 2.72 -0.29
C SER A 210 -10.72 3.50 -0.71
N ARG A 211 -10.85 3.78 -2.01
CA ARG A 211 -12.03 4.45 -2.55
C ARG A 211 -13.29 3.58 -2.49
N LEU A 212 -13.18 2.27 -2.73
CA LEU A 212 -14.31 1.35 -2.60
C LEU A 212 -14.86 1.31 -1.19
N PHE A 213 -14.03 1.29 -0.16
CA PHE A 213 -14.49 1.30 1.23
C PHE A 213 -15.23 2.59 1.61
N ILE A 214 -14.80 3.74 1.07
CA ILE A 214 -15.57 5.00 1.20
C ILE A 214 -16.94 4.88 0.52
N LEU A 215 -17.01 4.26 -0.67
CA LEU A 215 -18.28 4.04 -1.38
C LEU A 215 -19.19 3.06 -0.64
N TYR A 216 -18.64 2.01 -0.02
CA TYR A 216 -19.41 1.04 0.78
C TYR A 216 -19.96 1.62 2.08
N SER A 217 -19.37 2.69 2.61
CA SER A 217 -19.89 3.41 3.77
C SER A 217 -21.10 4.30 3.44
N LYS A 218 -21.44 4.50 2.16
CA LYS A 218 -22.62 5.29 1.78
C LYS A 218 -23.91 4.48 1.95
N PRO A 219 -24.93 5.01 2.64
CA PRO A 219 -26.20 4.30 2.86
C PRO A 219 -26.98 4.05 1.57
N ASP A 220 -26.90 4.96 0.60
CA ASP A 220 -27.70 4.91 -0.64
C ASP A 220 -27.12 3.95 -1.71
N LEU A 221 -25.97 3.34 -1.44
CA LEU A 221 -25.29 2.42 -2.36
C LEU A 221 -25.34 0.99 -1.86
N LYS A 222 -25.96 0.12 -2.66
CA LYS A 222 -25.92 -1.33 -2.41
C LYS A 222 -24.47 -1.82 -2.44
N LYS A 223 -24.03 -2.44 -1.34
CA LYS A 223 -22.70 -3.05 -1.18
C LYS A 223 -22.52 -4.32 -2.03
N THR A 224 -22.38 -4.19 -3.34
CA THR A 224 -22.08 -5.35 -4.22
C THR A 224 -20.64 -5.82 -4.03
N SER A 225 -20.37 -7.14 -4.06
CA SER A 225 -19.01 -7.69 -3.88
C SER A 225 -18.29 -7.20 -2.61
N TYR A 226 -19.01 -6.86 -1.54
CA TYR A 226 -18.36 -6.27 -0.35
C TYR A 226 -17.40 -7.24 0.33
N SER A 227 -17.84 -8.47 0.59
CA SER A 227 -17.04 -9.52 1.20
C SER A 227 -15.81 -9.91 0.39
N GLU A 228 -15.88 -9.75 -0.94
CA GLU A 228 -14.75 -9.90 -1.84
C GLU A 228 -13.65 -8.91 -1.52
N PHE A 229 -14.00 -7.64 -1.45
CA PHE A 229 -13.05 -6.56 -1.19
C PHE A 229 -12.59 -6.52 0.27
N VAL A 230 -13.41 -6.99 1.22
CA VAL A 230 -13.00 -7.24 2.60
C VAL A 230 -11.96 -8.36 2.66
N SER A 231 -12.19 -9.47 1.95
CA SER A 231 -11.20 -10.56 1.85
C SER A 231 -9.91 -10.05 1.22
N TYR A 232 -9.97 -9.29 0.12
CA TYR A 232 -8.77 -8.69 -0.48
C TYR A 232 -8.04 -7.72 0.46
N LEU A 233 -8.77 -6.93 1.24
CA LEU A 233 -8.18 -6.02 2.22
C LEU A 233 -7.42 -6.78 3.32
N ILE A 234 -8.01 -7.84 3.87
CA ILE A 234 -7.36 -8.68 4.87
C ILE A 234 -6.10 -9.34 4.27
N LEU A 235 -6.18 -9.89 3.06
CA LEU A 235 -5.04 -10.49 2.37
C LEU A 235 -3.92 -9.47 2.09
N TYR A 236 -4.29 -8.24 1.69
CA TYR A 236 -3.35 -7.14 1.54
C TYR A 236 -2.65 -6.78 2.86
N PHE A 237 -3.38 -6.72 3.97
CA PHE A 237 -2.76 -6.50 5.28
C PHE A 237 -1.82 -7.63 5.70
N ILE A 238 -2.11 -8.89 5.36
CA ILE A 238 -1.18 -10.00 5.58
C ILE A 238 0.09 -9.79 4.75
N LEU A 239 -0.08 -9.39 3.49
CA LEU A 239 1.02 -9.07 2.59
C LEU A 239 1.90 -7.95 3.16
N THR A 240 1.32 -6.85 3.64
CA THR A 240 2.08 -5.73 4.22
C THR A 240 2.43 -5.90 5.71
N GLU A 241 2.26 -7.10 6.27
CA GLU A 241 2.52 -7.42 7.69
C GLU A 241 1.80 -6.49 8.71
N ASN A 242 0.65 -5.94 8.35
CA ASN A 242 -0.12 -5.03 9.20
C ASN A 242 -1.19 -5.78 10.03
N PHE A 243 -0.73 -6.52 11.03
CA PHE A 243 -1.58 -7.32 11.92
C PHE A 243 -2.49 -6.47 12.83
N GLU A 244 -2.11 -5.22 13.12
CA GLU A 244 -2.96 -4.29 13.88
C GLU A 244 -4.25 -4.02 13.11
N SER A 245 -4.14 -3.65 11.84
CA SER A 245 -5.32 -3.39 11.01
C SER A 245 -6.18 -4.63 10.78
N ILE A 246 -5.58 -5.83 10.66
CA ILE A 246 -6.34 -7.08 10.60
C ILE A 246 -7.19 -7.26 11.86
N THR A 247 -6.59 -7.01 13.03
CA THR A 247 -7.28 -7.15 14.33
C THR A 247 -8.43 -6.14 14.44
N SER A 248 -8.19 -4.88 14.08
CA SER A 248 -9.23 -3.84 14.06
C SER A 248 -10.37 -4.18 13.11
N TRP A 249 -10.07 -4.68 11.90
CA TRP A 249 -11.08 -5.10 10.94
C TRP A 249 -11.88 -6.31 11.41
N ARG A 250 -11.23 -7.28 12.07
CA ARG A 250 -11.90 -8.43 12.67
C ARG A 250 -12.93 -7.95 13.70
N LEU A 251 -12.53 -7.06 14.61
CA LEU A 251 -13.42 -6.51 15.62
C LEU A 251 -14.59 -5.75 15.00
N LYS A 252 -14.30 -4.86 14.03
CA LYS A 252 -15.31 -4.08 13.32
C LYS A 252 -16.37 -4.97 12.68
N LEU A 253 -15.96 -6.02 11.94
CA LEU A 253 -16.90 -6.92 11.28
C LEU A 253 -17.74 -7.71 12.29
N ILE A 254 -17.15 -8.18 13.40
CA ILE A 254 -17.89 -8.89 14.44
C ILE A 254 -18.97 -7.99 15.07
N GLN A 255 -18.68 -6.71 15.29
CA GLN A 255 -19.58 -5.77 15.95
C GLN A 255 -20.63 -5.17 14.99
N GLU A 256 -20.24 -4.82 13.77
CA GLU A 256 -21.06 -4.01 12.86
C GLU A 256 -21.62 -4.81 11.66
N ASP A 257 -20.98 -5.91 11.24
CA ASP A 257 -21.31 -6.61 9.99
C ASP A 257 -21.01 -8.11 10.07
N ILE A 258 -21.71 -8.79 11.00
CA ILE A 258 -21.50 -10.21 11.30
C ILE A 258 -21.78 -11.12 10.10
N GLN A 259 -22.68 -10.71 9.19
CA GLN A 259 -22.99 -11.45 7.98
C GLN A 259 -21.76 -11.53 7.07
N THR A 260 -21.10 -10.39 6.81
CA THR A 260 -19.85 -10.36 6.04
C THR A 260 -18.75 -11.14 6.74
N PHE A 261 -18.67 -11.06 8.08
CA PHE A 261 -17.70 -11.84 8.86
C PHE A 261 -17.88 -13.34 8.60
N GLN A 262 -19.11 -13.86 8.62
CA GLN A 262 -19.40 -15.29 8.46
C GLN A 262 -19.16 -15.83 7.05
N GLU A 263 -18.98 -14.97 6.04
CA GLU A 263 -18.72 -15.42 4.69
C GLU A 263 -17.42 -16.24 4.59
N GLN A 264 -17.50 -17.38 3.90
CA GLN A 264 -16.41 -18.35 3.82
C GLN A 264 -15.08 -17.73 3.35
N ARG A 265 -15.13 -16.81 2.39
CA ARG A 265 -13.93 -16.16 1.85
C ARG A 265 -13.25 -15.23 2.86
N VAL A 266 -14.03 -14.53 3.67
CA VAL A 266 -13.55 -13.63 4.72
C VAL A 266 -12.94 -14.46 5.85
N GLN A 267 -13.64 -15.53 6.26
CA GLN A 267 -13.12 -16.49 7.24
C GLN A 267 -11.80 -17.12 6.81
N LYS A 268 -11.68 -17.58 5.55
CA LYS A 268 -10.42 -18.12 5.01
C LYS A 268 -9.27 -17.11 5.10
N SER A 269 -9.55 -15.82 4.84
CA SER A 269 -8.54 -14.77 4.92
C SER A 269 -8.06 -14.55 6.37
N PHE A 270 -8.97 -14.55 7.34
CA PHE A 270 -8.61 -14.49 8.76
C PHE A 270 -7.90 -15.75 9.27
N GLN A 271 -8.30 -16.93 8.81
CA GLN A 271 -7.62 -18.18 9.14
C GLN A 271 -6.19 -18.17 8.59
N LEU A 272 -5.99 -17.71 7.35
CA LEU A 272 -4.64 -17.54 6.79
C LEU A 272 -3.81 -16.59 7.67
N SER A 273 -4.36 -15.42 8.04
CA SER A 273 -3.68 -14.48 8.94
C SER A 273 -3.26 -15.12 10.27
N GLN A 274 -4.14 -15.91 10.88
CA GLN A 274 -3.85 -16.59 12.14
C GLN A 274 -2.72 -17.62 11.98
N ASN A 275 -2.74 -18.42 10.92
CA ASN A 275 -1.69 -19.42 10.67
C ASN A 275 -0.34 -18.76 10.36
N VAL A 276 -0.33 -17.67 9.59
CA VAL A 276 0.88 -16.87 9.33
C VAL A 276 1.45 -16.30 10.62
N LEU A 277 0.60 -15.77 11.51
CA LEU A 277 1.03 -15.23 12.80
C LEU A 277 1.63 -16.30 13.72
N LEU A 278 1.04 -17.50 13.73
CA LEU A 278 1.53 -18.65 14.49
C LEU A 278 2.77 -19.32 13.86
N GLY A 279 3.14 -18.96 12.63
CA GLY A 279 4.19 -19.64 11.87
C GLY A 279 3.82 -21.05 11.42
N ASP A 280 2.53 -21.38 11.36
CA ASP A 280 2.03 -22.65 10.84
C ASP A 280 1.98 -22.60 9.31
N TYR A 281 3.14 -22.83 8.70
CA TYR A 281 3.28 -22.81 7.26
C TYR A 281 2.48 -23.94 6.58
N SER A 282 2.39 -25.14 7.17
CA SER A 282 1.66 -26.27 6.56
C SER A 282 0.18 -25.94 6.34
N ASN A 283 -0.46 -25.38 7.37
CA ASN A 283 -1.85 -24.95 7.27
C ASN A 283 -2.00 -23.67 6.44
N SER A 284 -1.06 -22.72 6.53
CA SER A 284 -1.06 -21.52 5.68
C SER A 284 -1.07 -21.88 4.18
N LEU A 285 -0.22 -22.81 3.76
CA LEU A 285 -0.16 -23.28 2.37
C LEU A 285 -1.43 -24.05 1.96
N SER A 286 -2.00 -24.84 2.86
CA SER A 286 -3.28 -25.53 2.63
C SER A 286 -4.42 -24.55 2.38
N ILE A 287 -4.54 -23.53 3.23
CA ILE A 287 -5.56 -22.47 3.09
C ILE A 287 -5.32 -21.68 1.81
N ALA A 288 -4.08 -21.31 1.50
CA ALA A 288 -3.73 -20.57 0.29
C ALA A 288 -4.12 -21.31 -0.99
N LYS A 289 -3.94 -22.63 -1.06
CA LYS A 289 -4.40 -23.44 -2.19
C LYS A 289 -5.91 -23.40 -2.39
N SER A 290 -6.67 -23.17 -1.31
CA SER A 290 -8.13 -23.01 -1.35
C SER A 290 -8.59 -21.60 -1.75
N ILE A 291 -7.66 -20.64 -1.89
CA ILE A 291 -7.89 -19.28 -2.35
C ILE A 291 -7.55 -19.22 -3.84
N ASN A 292 -8.53 -18.83 -4.65
CA ASN A 292 -8.50 -18.92 -6.09
C ASN A 292 -8.94 -17.61 -6.76
N GLY A 293 -8.67 -17.52 -8.07
CA GLY A 293 -8.93 -16.34 -8.88
C GLY A 293 -7.99 -15.18 -8.54
N VAL A 294 -8.49 -13.96 -8.70
CA VAL A 294 -7.71 -12.72 -8.52
C VAL A 294 -7.08 -12.60 -7.11
N ALA A 295 -7.70 -13.23 -6.10
CA ALA A 295 -7.18 -13.26 -4.73
C ALA A 295 -5.78 -13.87 -4.62
N THR A 296 -5.46 -14.83 -5.50
CA THR A 296 -4.19 -15.56 -5.48
C THR A 296 -3.01 -14.61 -5.65
N ASN A 297 -3.17 -13.50 -6.35
CA ASN A 297 -2.08 -12.54 -6.57
C ASN A 297 -1.67 -11.78 -5.30
N LEU A 298 -2.54 -11.72 -4.28
CA LEU A 298 -2.19 -11.21 -2.94
C LEU A 298 -1.57 -12.30 -2.06
N VAL A 299 -1.94 -13.57 -2.28
CA VAL A 299 -1.53 -14.70 -1.45
C VAL A 299 -0.19 -15.28 -1.88
N SER A 300 0.10 -15.34 -3.18
CA SER A 300 1.35 -15.94 -3.69
C SER A 300 2.61 -15.32 -3.08
N PRO A 301 2.75 -13.97 -2.99
CA PRO A 301 3.94 -13.39 -2.35
C PRO A 301 4.01 -13.66 -0.84
N VAL A 302 2.86 -13.73 -0.15
CA VAL A 302 2.78 -14.12 1.27
C VAL A 302 3.31 -15.55 1.45
N ILE A 303 2.87 -16.48 0.61
CA ILE A 303 3.29 -17.88 0.69
C ILE A 303 4.76 -18.04 0.34
N GLU A 304 5.28 -17.27 -0.62
CA GLU A 304 6.71 -17.27 -0.93
C GLU A 304 7.53 -16.81 0.29
N ARG A 305 7.11 -15.72 0.95
CA ARG A 305 7.75 -15.24 2.17
C ARG A 305 7.71 -16.28 3.28
N GLU A 306 6.57 -16.91 3.51
CA GLU A 306 6.43 -17.95 4.54
C GLU A 306 7.25 -19.21 4.21
N ARG A 307 7.35 -19.61 2.93
CA ARG A 307 8.22 -20.70 2.48
C ARG A 307 9.69 -20.41 2.79
N LEU A 308 10.17 -19.21 2.48
CA LEU A 308 11.55 -18.80 2.78
C LEU A 308 11.80 -18.76 4.29
N LYS A 309 10.85 -18.22 5.07
CA LYS A 309 10.93 -18.20 6.54
C LYS A 309 10.99 -19.61 7.12
N ALA A 310 10.11 -20.50 6.69
CA ALA A 310 10.08 -21.89 7.13
C ALA A 310 11.35 -22.65 6.72
N LEU A 311 11.84 -22.46 5.49
CA LEU A 311 13.08 -23.08 5.03
C LEU A 311 14.29 -22.59 5.84
N MET A 312 14.35 -21.30 6.19
CA MET A 312 15.38 -20.75 7.08
C MET A 312 15.36 -21.44 8.46
N ILE A 313 14.17 -21.55 9.08
CA ILE A 313 14.01 -22.19 10.41
C ILE A 313 14.43 -23.66 10.33
N ILE A 314 13.93 -24.40 9.33
CA ILE A 314 14.31 -25.80 9.08
C ILE A 314 15.81 -25.94 8.92
N CYS A 315 16.43 -25.05 8.13
CA CYS A 315 17.87 -25.11 7.93
C CYS A 315 18.62 -24.96 9.24
N GLN A 316 18.15 -24.12 10.16
CA GLN A 316 18.77 -23.93 11.49
C GLN A 316 18.57 -25.14 12.41
N SER A 317 17.41 -25.79 12.37
CA SER A 317 17.01 -26.86 13.29
C SER A 317 17.53 -28.25 12.90
N TYR A 318 17.66 -28.55 11.61
CA TYR A 318 18.02 -29.88 11.12
C TYR A 318 19.42 -29.90 10.48
N ASN A 319 20.07 -31.07 10.45
CA ASN A 319 21.34 -31.27 9.73
C ASN A 319 21.15 -31.77 8.28
N GLN A 320 20.07 -32.52 8.04
CA GLN A 320 19.69 -33.02 6.72
C GLN A 320 18.15 -33.12 6.67
N LEU A 321 17.55 -32.87 5.51
CA LEU A 321 16.10 -33.03 5.32
C LEU A 321 15.76 -33.76 4.02
N ASN A 322 14.94 -34.81 4.11
CA ASN A 322 14.55 -35.62 2.96
C ASN A 322 13.68 -34.81 1.98
N ILE A 323 14.00 -34.86 0.68
CA ILE A 323 13.27 -34.14 -0.38
C ILE A 323 11.80 -34.58 -0.46
N LYS A 324 11.50 -35.88 -0.32
CA LYS A 324 10.10 -36.38 -0.32
C LYS A 324 9.27 -35.78 0.81
N TYR A 325 9.87 -35.65 2.00
CA TYR A 325 9.21 -34.99 3.13
C TYR A 325 9.01 -33.50 2.88
N MET A 326 10.01 -32.82 2.30
CA MET A 326 9.89 -31.40 1.93
C MET A 326 8.78 -31.13 0.91
N VAL A 327 8.56 -32.02 -0.06
CA VAL A 327 7.44 -31.89 -1.02
C VAL A 327 6.10 -31.84 -0.28
N GLN A 328 5.88 -32.75 0.68
CA GLN A 328 4.67 -32.77 1.49
C GLN A 328 4.55 -31.54 2.39
N LEU A 329 5.67 -31.12 2.98
CA LEU A 329 5.76 -30.03 3.93
C LEU A 329 5.45 -28.66 3.30
N PHE A 330 6.05 -28.40 2.13
CA PHE A 330 5.88 -27.16 1.36
C PHE A 330 4.81 -27.26 0.27
N ARG A 331 4.07 -28.37 0.23
CA ARG A 331 2.95 -28.63 -0.67
C ARG A 331 3.29 -28.43 -2.16
N PHE A 332 4.49 -28.83 -2.56
CA PHE A 332 4.85 -28.94 -3.98
C PHE A 332 4.12 -30.14 -4.61
N HIS A 333 3.90 -30.09 -5.91
CA HIS A 333 3.24 -31.14 -6.69
C HIS A 333 4.11 -32.40 -6.76
N ASP A 334 5.41 -32.23 -6.98
CA ASP A 334 6.37 -33.32 -7.07
C ASP A 334 7.78 -32.90 -6.61
N GLN A 335 8.72 -33.84 -6.70
CA GLN A 335 10.12 -33.56 -6.36
C GLN A 335 10.80 -32.65 -7.37
N LEU A 336 10.37 -32.64 -8.64
CA LEU A 336 10.98 -31.85 -9.71
C LEU A 336 10.69 -30.36 -9.50
N GLU A 337 9.45 -30.01 -9.12
CA GLU A 337 9.05 -28.65 -8.78
C GLU A 337 9.84 -28.12 -7.58
N LEU A 338 9.97 -28.93 -6.51
CA LEU A 338 10.78 -28.55 -5.35
C LEU A 338 12.25 -28.36 -5.74
N ILE A 339 12.84 -29.24 -6.56
CA ILE A 339 14.22 -29.10 -7.01
C ILE A 339 14.38 -27.84 -7.87
N THR A 340 13.41 -27.54 -8.73
CA THR A 340 13.40 -26.33 -9.57
C THR A 340 13.36 -25.08 -8.69
N TYR A 341 12.47 -25.06 -7.69
CA TYR A 341 12.41 -23.98 -6.71
C TYR A 341 13.73 -23.81 -5.95
N LEU A 342 14.34 -24.91 -5.47
CA LEU A 342 15.63 -24.85 -4.79
C LEU A 342 16.75 -24.34 -5.71
N LYS A 343 16.72 -24.70 -7.00
CA LYS A 343 17.66 -24.20 -8.01
C LYS A 343 17.50 -22.70 -8.25
N GLU A 344 16.27 -22.19 -8.34
CA GLU A 344 15.99 -20.74 -8.43
C GLU A 344 16.54 -19.99 -7.21
N LYS A 345 16.51 -20.61 -6.03
CA LYS A 345 17.12 -20.08 -4.80
C LYS A 345 18.62 -20.35 -4.67
N GLN A 346 19.28 -20.93 -5.68
CA GLN A 346 20.72 -21.27 -5.66
C GLN A 346 21.09 -22.22 -4.51
N LEU A 347 20.24 -23.21 -4.25
CA LEU A 347 20.42 -24.24 -3.22
C LEU A 347 20.63 -25.66 -3.80
N ASP A 348 20.66 -25.79 -5.12
CA ASP A 348 20.82 -27.07 -5.83
C ASP A 348 22.15 -27.77 -5.52
N SER A 349 23.23 -27.01 -5.31
CA SER A 349 24.54 -27.55 -4.93
C SER A 349 24.56 -28.23 -3.56
N TYR A 350 23.53 -28.03 -2.73
CA TYR A 350 23.39 -28.63 -1.40
C TYR A 350 22.47 -29.86 -1.39
N ILE A 351 21.99 -30.29 -2.56
CA ILE A 351 21.21 -31.52 -2.68
C ILE A 351 22.19 -32.70 -2.79
N ALA A 352 22.11 -33.62 -1.85
CA ALA A 352 22.93 -34.82 -1.82
C ALA A 352 22.06 -36.08 -1.98
N VAL A 353 22.67 -37.14 -2.51
CA VAL A 353 22.05 -38.45 -2.67
C VAL A 353 22.73 -39.41 -1.71
N LYS A 354 21.94 -40.15 -0.92
CA LYS A 354 22.42 -41.22 -0.06
C LYS A 354 22.10 -42.57 -0.67
N ASN A 355 23.03 -43.51 -0.56
CA ASN A 355 22.95 -44.88 -1.10
C ASN A 355 22.64 -44.91 -2.61
N PRO A 356 23.46 -44.25 -3.46
CA PRO A 356 23.22 -44.19 -4.89
C PRO A 356 23.20 -45.57 -5.53
N ASN A 357 22.32 -45.78 -6.52
CA ASN A 357 22.16 -47.04 -7.25
C ASN A 357 21.72 -48.24 -6.38
N THR A 358 20.97 -47.96 -5.30
CA THR A 358 20.37 -49.00 -4.45
C THR A 358 18.88 -48.79 -4.28
N ASP A 359 18.15 -49.82 -3.88
CA ASP A 359 16.70 -49.73 -3.56
C ASP A 359 16.41 -48.79 -2.38
N THR A 360 17.43 -48.39 -1.63
CA THR A 360 17.33 -47.44 -0.50
C THR A 360 17.78 -46.02 -0.85
N GLU A 361 17.94 -45.71 -2.14
CA GLU A 361 18.34 -44.38 -2.59
C GLU A 361 17.35 -43.30 -2.13
N PHE A 362 17.85 -42.24 -1.51
CA PHE A 362 17.05 -41.06 -1.25
C PHE A 362 17.86 -39.77 -1.39
N ARG A 363 17.15 -38.72 -1.85
CA ARG A 363 17.68 -37.36 -1.97
C ARG A 363 17.34 -36.55 -0.73
N TYR A 364 18.29 -35.75 -0.28
CA TYR A 364 18.10 -34.85 0.86
C TYR A 364 18.79 -33.52 0.62
N LEU A 365 18.27 -32.48 1.26
CA LEU A 365 18.95 -31.18 1.36
C LEU A 365 19.92 -31.23 2.54
N ASP A 366 21.19 -30.93 2.29
CA ASP A 366 22.21 -30.71 3.32
C ASP A 366 21.98 -29.36 4.00
N THR A 367 21.04 -29.38 4.95
CA THR A 367 20.63 -28.19 5.67
C THR A 367 21.75 -27.61 6.53
N LYS A 368 22.73 -28.43 6.96
CA LYS A 368 23.89 -27.97 7.75
C LYS A 368 24.78 -27.03 6.94
N ASN A 369 25.08 -27.39 5.70
CA ASN A 369 25.98 -26.60 4.86
C ASN A 369 25.27 -25.43 4.17
N CYS A 370 23.95 -25.50 3.97
CA CYS A 370 23.20 -24.41 3.35
C CYS A 370 22.70 -23.33 4.33
N LYS A 371 22.90 -23.47 5.66
CA LYS A 371 22.41 -22.54 6.70
C LYS A 371 22.71 -21.07 6.41
N GLN A 372 23.98 -20.76 6.13
CA GLN A 372 24.43 -19.37 5.91
C GLN A 372 23.84 -18.77 4.64
N LYS A 373 23.84 -19.56 3.55
CA LYS A 373 23.25 -19.15 2.27
C LYS A 373 21.74 -18.90 2.42
N MET A 374 21.03 -19.78 3.12
CA MET A 374 19.59 -19.62 3.36
C MET A 374 19.27 -18.37 4.18
N LYS A 375 20.07 -18.06 5.19
CA LYS A 375 19.94 -16.82 5.96
C LYS A 375 20.10 -15.58 5.07
N GLN A 376 21.11 -15.56 4.19
CA GLN A 376 21.30 -14.47 3.23
C GLN A 376 20.12 -14.30 2.27
N ILE A 377 19.57 -15.41 1.76
CA ILE A 377 18.39 -15.38 0.87
C ILE A 377 17.19 -14.74 1.59
N TYR A 378 16.92 -15.16 2.82
CA TYR A 378 15.82 -14.60 3.62
C TYR A 378 16.02 -13.13 3.98
N ASP A 379 17.23 -12.73 4.37
CA ASP A 379 17.52 -11.34 4.70
C ASP A 379 17.40 -10.43 3.47
N ASN A 380 17.78 -10.92 2.28
CA ASN A 380 17.61 -10.20 1.02
C ASN A 380 16.15 -10.06 0.62
N SER A 381 15.32 -11.10 0.80
CA SER A 381 13.90 -11.02 0.46
C SER A 381 13.15 -10.00 1.31
N ARG A 382 13.57 -9.76 2.55
CA ARG A 382 12.95 -8.74 3.43
C ARG A 382 13.28 -7.30 3.03
N LYS A 383 14.43 -7.06 2.37
CA LYS A 383 14.86 -5.70 1.99
C LYS A 383 14.08 -5.14 0.79
N VAL A 384 13.55 -6.01 -0.06
CA VAL A 384 12.80 -5.62 -1.26
C VAL A 384 11.38 -5.13 -0.90
N ASP A 385 10.84 -5.55 0.25
CA ASP A 385 9.42 -5.37 0.65
C ASP A 385 9.05 -3.96 1.19
N ILE A 386 10.01 -3.04 1.38
CA ILE A 386 9.76 -1.75 2.07
C ILE A 386 8.95 -0.74 1.21
N LYS A 387 8.72 -1.02 -0.08
CA LYS A 387 8.03 -0.08 -1.00
C LYS A 387 6.76 -0.63 -1.68
N GLY A 388 6.30 -1.83 -1.34
CA GLY A 388 5.10 -2.40 -1.97
C GLY A 388 5.20 -2.57 -3.49
N GLN A 389 6.42 -2.58 -4.03
CA GLN A 389 6.72 -2.99 -5.40
C GLN A 389 7.47 -4.31 -5.30
N ILE A 390 6.88 -5.36 -5.85
CA ILE A 390 7.50 -6.68 -5.97
C ILE A 390 8.77 -6.58 -6.83
#